data_AF-A0A522DMA1-F1
#
_entry.id   AF-A0A522DMA1-F1
#
_cell.length_a   1.000
_cell.length_b   1.000
_cell.length_c   1.000
_cell.angle_alpha   90.00
_cell.angle_beta   90.00
_cell.angle_gamma   90.00
#
_symmetry.space_group_name_H-M   'P 1'
#
loop_
_entity.id
_entity.type
_entity.pdbx_description
1 polymer ?
#
loop_
_entity_poly.entity_id
_entity_poly.type
_entity_poly.pdbx_seq_one_letter_code
_entity_poly.pdbx_strand_id
1 'polypeptide(L)'
;MTVAWTEEDLARVAKEMHLNAAHGSVNGTEASYHSLYFESCKRRRYGTNLIFSRDVGHHTSGWFKNPDYERCIHLSTSPVSSAIWTPDTPDLDKALERAWLKAFFGEFLRYVWSESPKTPRGKDLNVWHWRLFCNEHWEPILPRGEVYSRELTEAGWQSASELGIVIESPLVPG
;
A
#
# COMPACT_ATOMS: atom_id res chain seq x y z
N MET A 1 -10.86 -1.43 -26.94
CA MET A 1 -9.43 -1.20 -27.22
C MET A 1 -8.70 -1.15 -25.89
N THR A 2 -7.91 -2.18 -25.56
CA THR A 2 -6.98 -2.13 -24.43
C THR A 2 -5.82 -1.23 -24.83
N VAL A 3 -5.71 -0.06 -24.22
CA VAL A 3 -4.55 0.83 -24.43
C VAL A 3 -3.34 0.14 -23.81
N ALA A 4 -2.33 -0.16 -24.62
CA ALA A 4 -1.07 -0.68 -24.11
C ALA A 4 -0.42 0.36 -23.19
N TRP A 5 0.10 -0.08 -22.06
CA TRP A 5 0.85 0.76 -21.14
C TRP A 5 2.31 0.91 -21.61
N THR A 6 2.94 2.02 -21.24
CA THR A 6 4.37 2.25 -21.47
C THR A 6 5.03 2.63 -20.16
N GLU A 7 6.30 2.24 -19.96
CA GLU A 7 7.03 2.58 -18.73
C GLU A 7 7.10 4.10 -18.48
N GLU A 8 7.18 4.90 -19.55
CA GLU A 8 7.15 6.37 -19.47
C GLU A 8 5.82 6.90 -18.91
N ASP A 9 4.67 6.36 -19.36
CA ASP A 9 3.38 6.80 -18.83
C ASP A 9 3.17 6.35 -17.38
N LEU A 10 3.62 5.13 -17.04
CA LEU A 10 3.59 4.65 -15.65
C LEU A 10 4.42 5.56 -14.74
N ALA A 11 5.64 5.92 -15.16
CA ALA A 11 6.53 6.82 -14.43
C ALA A 11 5.93 8.23 -14.27
N ARG A 12 5.26 8.74 -15.31
CA ARG A 12 4.55 10.03 -15.24
C ARG A 12 3.43 9.99 -14.21
N VAL A 13 2.59 8.95 -14.22
CA VAL A 13 1.50 8.77 -13.24
C VAL A 13 2.07 8.64 -11.82
N ALA A 14 3.11 7.82 -11.64
CA ALA A 14 3.75 7.66 -10.34
C ALA A 14 4.31 9.00 -9.82
N LYS A 15 4.98 9.78 -10.67
CA LYS A 15 5.51 11.11 -10.32
C LYS A 15 4.41 12.08 -9.88
N GLU A 16 3.30 12.14 -10.63
CA GLU A 16 2.15 12.99 -10.26
C GLU A 16 1.55 12.59 -8.91
N MET A 17 1.41 11.28 -8.67
CA MET A 17 0.84 10.78 -7.43
C MET A 17 1.80 10.99 -6.23
N HIS A 18 3.11 10.87 -6.44
CA HIS A 18 4.12 11.25 -5.44
C HIS A 18 4.01 12.71 -5.03
N LEU A 19 3.82 13.62 -5.99
CA LEU A 19 3.62 15.04 -5.70
C LEU A 19 2.36 15.26 -4.85
N ASN A 20 1.24 14.61 -5.18
CA ASN A 20 0.01 14.74 -4.39
C ASN A 20 0.17 14.17 -2.98
N ALA A 21 0.76 12.99 -2.85
CA ALA A 21 0.97 12.32 -1.56
C ALA A 21 1.84 13.14 -0.60
N ALA A 22 2.77 13.94 -1.14
CA ALA A 22 3.69 14.76 -0.35
C ALA A 22 3.01 15.89 0.44
N HIS A 23 1.76 16.24 0.12
CA HIS A 23 1.03 17.37 0.73
C HIS A 23 0.23 17.03 2.00
N GLY A 24 0.27 15.78 2.48
CA GLY A 24 -0.49 15.39 3.65
C GLY A 24 -0.18 13.96 4.11
N SER A 25 -1.03 13.45 5.00
CA SER A 25 -1.02 12.06 5.41
C SER A 25 -2.40 11.55 5.81
N VAL A 26 -2.59 10.23 5.75
CA VAL A 26 -3.76 9.48 6.21
C VAL A 26 -3.43 8.83 7.55
N ASN A 27 -4.36 8.82 8.49
CA ASN A 27 -4.15 8.23 9.83
C ASN A 27 -5.16 7.13 10.17
N GLY A 28 -5.82 6.55 9.17
CA GLY A 28 -6.78 5.46 9.34
C GLY A 28 -8.16 5.89 9.84
N THR A 29 -8.40 7.18 10.08
CA THR A 29 -9.72 7.68 10.51
C THR A 29 -10.64 7.94 9.32
N GLU A 30 -11.97 7.79 9.49
CA GLU A 30 -12.94 8.13 8.44
C GLU A 30 -12.75 9.55 7.90
N ALA A 31 -12.50 10.52 8.80
CA ALA A 31 -12.25 11.91 8.41
C ALA A 31 -11.07 12.04 7.45
N SER A 32 -10.00 11.25 7.64
CA SER A 32 -8.84 11.26 6.74
C SER A 32 -9.17 10.72 5.34
N TYR A 33 -10.03 9.69 5.25
CA TYR A 33 -10.46 9.10 3.97
C TYR A 33 -11.46 9.97 3.18
N HIS A 34 -12.12 10.92 3.84
CA HIS A 34 -13.04 11.87 3.20
C HIS A 34 -12.39 13.24 2.89
N SER A 35 -11.08 13.37 3.08
CA SER A 35 -10.35 14.61 2.83
C SER A 35 -10.09 14.86 1.34
N LEU A 36 -9.99 16.14 0.95
CA LEU A 36 -9.54 16.54 -0.40
C LEU A 36 -8.15 15.97 -0.74
N TYR A 37 -7.29 15.83 0.29
CA TYR A 37 -6.00 15.17 0.17
C TYR A 37 -6.16 13.73 -0.33
N PHE A 38 -7.00 12.92 0.34
CA PHE A 38 -7.16 11.52 -0.03
C PHE A 38 -7.76 11.34 -1.42
N GLU A 39 -8.67 12.22 -1.86
CA GLU A 39 -9.16 12.20 -3.25
C GLU A 39 -8.05 12.51 -4.26
N SER A 40 -7.14 13.44 -3.94
CA SER A 40 -6.00 13.76 -4.80
C SER A 40 -5.03 12.58 -4.99
N CYS A 41 -4.99 11.67 -4.02
CA CYS A 41 -4.16 10.46 -4.01
C CYS A 41 -4.71 9.32 -4.87
N LYS A 42 -5.90 9.46 -5.50
CA LYS A 42 -6.54 8.40 -6.30
C LYS A 42 -6.29 8.58 -7.79
N ARG A 43 -6.02 7.49 -8.51
CA ARG A 43 -5.99 7.47 -9.98
C ARG A 43 -6.61 6.19 -10.52
N ARG A 44 -7.12 6.28 -11.75
CA ARG A 44 -7.55 5.12 -12.54
C ARG A 44 -6.81 5.12 -13.86
N ARG A 45 -6.08 4.04 -14.16
CA ARG A 45 -5.28 3.94 -15.39
C ARG A 45 -5.05 2.48 -15.75
N TYR A 46 -5.09 2.15 -17.05
CA TYR A 46 -4.82 0.81 -17.57
C TYR A 46 -5.61 -0.34 -16.93
N GLY A 47 -6.86 -0.07 -16.51
CA GLY A 47 -7.68 -1.06 -15.82
C GLY A 47 -7.29 -1.28 -14.35
N THR A 48 -6.48 -0.39 -13.76
CA THR A 48 -6.11 -0.40 -12.34
C THR A 48 -6.69 0.83 -11.63
N ASN A 49 -7.31 0.63 -10.47
CA ASN A 49 -7.48 1.69 -9.47
C ASN A 49 -6.22 1.74 -8.61
N LEU A 50 -5.70 2.95 -8.42
CA LEU A 50 -4.51 3.26 -7.64
C LEU A 50 -4.90 4.23 -6.54
N ILE A 51 -4.44 3.97 -5.32
CA ILE A 51 -4.44 4.96 -4.23
C ILE A 51 -3.01 5.04 -3.72
N PHE A 52 -2.41 6.22 -3.77
CA PHE A 52 -1.03 6.41 -3.35
C PHE A 52 -0.94 7.54 -2.33
N SER A 53 -0.65 7.20 -1.09
CA SER A 53 -0.68 8.13 0.05
C SER A 53 0.53 7.99 0.95
N ARG A 54 0.67 8.96 1.83
CA ARG A 54 1.51 8.86 3.03
C ARG A 54 0.60 8.48 4.18
N ASP A 55 0.92 7.42 4.89
CA ASP A 55 0.12 6.94 6.01
C ASP A 55 0.92 7.07 7.31
N VAL A 56 0.26 7.40 8.42
CA VAL A 56 0.84 7.56 9.76
C VAL A 56 -0.05 6.88 10.81
N GLY A 57 0.44 6.74 12.04
CA GLY A 57 -0.36 6.24 13.16
C GLY A 57 -0.41 4.72 13.28
N HIS A 58 0.37 3.94 12.51
CA HIS A 58 0.24 2.48 12.56
C HIS A 58 0.81 1.89 13.85
N HIS A 59 1.88 2.48 14.39
CA HIS A 59 2.22 2.24 15.77
C HIS A 59 1.13 2.95 16.57
N THR A 60 1.14 4.23 16.86
CA THR A 60 0.17 4.94 17.74
C THR A 60 -1.29 4.41 17.85
N SER A 61 -1.94 3.94 16.77
CA SER A 61 -3.25 3.26 16.76
C SER A 61 -3.35 1.85 17.36
N GLY A 62 -2.25 1.14 17.61
CA GLY A 62 -2.28 -0.26 18.08
C GLY A 62 -1.89 -1.30 17.03
N TRP A 63 -1.72 -0.91 15.75
CA TRP A 63 -1.66 -1.86 14.63
C TRP A 63 -0.30 -2.56 14.47
N PHE A 64 0.81 -1.84 14.69
CA PHE A 64 2.15 -2.40 14.69
C PHE A 64 2.84 -2.16 16.03
N LYS A 65 3.48 -3.21 16.56
CA LYS A 65 4.24 -3.12 17.82
C LYS A 65 5.53 -2.30 17.68
N ASN A 66 6.19 -2.39 16.53
CA ASN A 66 7.47 -1.72 16.31
C ASN A 66 7.23 -0.24 15.92
N PRO A 67 7.76 0.73 16.68
CA PRO A 67 7.59 2.16 16.41
C PRO A 67 8.22 2.63 15.09
N ASP A 68 9.18 1.89 14.53
CA ASP A 68 9.73 2.19 13.20
C ASP A 68 8.66 2.12 12.10
N TYR A 69 7.57 1.39 12.35
CA TYR A 69 6.47 1.19 11.40
C TYR A 69 5.35 2.21 11.57
N GLU A 70 5.56 3.28 12.33
CA GLU A 70 4.58 4.34 12.54
C GLU A 70 4.06 4.94 11.23
N ARG A 71 4.92 5.07 10.22
CA ARG A 71 4.59 5.73 8.95
C ARG A 71 5.11 5.00 7.73
N CYS A 72 4.35 5.06 6.63
CA CYS A 72 4.75 4.45 5.36
C CYS A 72 4.26 5.26 4.15
N ILE A 73 4.94 5.06 3.02
CA ILE A 73 4.38 5.33 1.71
C ILE A 73 3.53 4.12 1.33
N HIS A 74 2.25 4.36 1.05
CA HIS A 74 1.25 3.34 0.79
C HIS A 74 0.78 3.40 -0.66
N LEU A 75 0.81 2.27 -1.34
CA LEU A 75 0.13 2.07 -2.61
C LEU A 75 -0.95 1.00 -2.43
N SER A 76 -2.19 1.31 -2.79
CA SER A 76 -3.23 0.30 -3.00
C SER A 76 -3.48 0.10 -4.48
N THR A 77 -3.55 -1.15 -4.91
CA THR A 77 -3.86 -1.55 -6.29
C THR A 77 -5.10 -2.43 -6.30
N SER A 78 -6.00 -2.19 -7.24
CA SER A 78 -7.10 -3.11 -7.54
C SER A 78 -7.49 -3.06 -9.01
N PRO A 79 -8.01 -4.14 -9.59
CA PRO A 79 -8.64 -4.10 -10.90
C PRO A 79 -9.81 -3.10 -10.93
N VAL A 80 -9.97 -2.42 -12.05
CA VAL A 80 -11.20 -1.66 -12.34
C VAL A 80 -12.28 -2.68 -12.59
N SER A 81 -13.26 -2.77 -11.67
CA SER A 81 -14.46 -3.57 -11.86
C SER A 81 -15.09 -3.22 -13.22
N SER A 82 -15.27 -4.24 -14.06
CA SER A 82 -16.19 -4.14 -15.19
C SER A 82 -17.59 -3.97 -14.59
N ALA A 83 -18.45 -3.15 -15.20
CA ALA A 83 -19.80 -2.88 -14.68
C ALA A 83 -20.67 -4.14 -14.48
N ILE A 84 -20.20 -5.30 -14.96
CA ILE A 84 -20.74 -6.62 -14.65
C ILE A 84 -20.00 -7.12 -13.39
N TRP A 85 -20.70 -7.08 -12.26
CA TRP A 85 -20.24 -7.73 -11.04
C TRP A 85 -20.24 -9.25 -11.27
N THR A 86 -19.06 -9.82 -11.48
CA THR A 86 -18.83 -11.25 -11.40
C THR A 86 -18.27 -11.55 -10.01
N PRO A 87 -18.64 -12.67 -9.37
CA PRO A 87 -18.06 -13.08 -8.08
C PRO A 87 -16.52 -13.15 -8.10
N ASP A 88 -15.95 -13.33 -9.28
CA ASP A 88 -14.52 -13.34 -9.55
C ASP A 88 -14.15 -12.04 -10.27
N THR A 89 -13.85 -10.97 -9.52
CA THR A 89 -13.14 -9.83 -10.12
C THR A 89 -11.76 -10.33 -10.54
N PRO A 90 -11.38 -10.24 -11.83
CA PRO A 90 -10.13 -10.82 -12.30
C PRO A 90 -8.94 -10.21 -11.56
N ASP A 91 -7.90 -11.03 -11.33
CA ASP A 91 -6.63 -10.52 -10.84
C ASP A 91 -6.11 -9.40 -11.74
N LEU A 92 -5.46 -8.41 -11.10
CA LEU A 92 -4.68 -7.46 -11.86
C LEU A 92 -3.58 -8.22 -12.61
N ASP A 93 -3.39 -7.91 -13.89
CA ASP A 93 -2.30 -8.47 -14.68
C ASP A 93 -0.98 -8.32 -13.94
N LYS A 94 -0.31 -9.45 -13.65
CA LYS A 94 0.88 -9.48 -12.79
C LYS A 94 2.06 -8.72 -13.40
N ALA A 95 2.14 -8.62 -14.73
CA ALA A 95 3.17 -7.82 -15.37
C ALA A 95 2.92 -6.32 -15.15
N LEU A 96 1.67 -5.87 -15.30
CA LEU A 96 1.26 -4.50 -15.02
C LEU A 96 1.39 -4.15 -13.53
N GLU A 97 0.98 -5.03 -12.61
CA GLU A 97 1.18 -4.86 -11.17
C GLU A 97 2.67 -4.64 -10.86
N ARG A 98 3.54 -5.51 -11.36
CA ARG A 98 4.99 -5.38 -11.18
C ARG A 98 5.53 -4.09 -11.82
N ALA A 99 5.00 -3.68 -12.96
CA ALA A 99 5.40 -2.44 -13.61
C ALA A 99 4.99 -1.20 -12.78
N TRP A 100 3.79 -1.19 -12.20
CA TRP A 100 3.38 -0.16 -11.24
C TRP A 100 4.30 -0.12 -10.03
N LEU A 101 4.57 -1.27 -9.40
CA LEU A 101 5.44 -1.33 -8.23
C LEU A 101 6.83 -0.78 -8.51
N LYS A 102 7.42 -1.10 -9.67
CA LYS A 102 8.69 -0.51 -10.12
C LYS A 102 8.58 1.00 -10.34
N ALA A 103 7.51 1.48 -10.98
CA ALA A 103 7.31 2.91 -11.23
C ALA A 103 7.16 3.72 -9.94
N PHE A 104 6.48 3.19 -8.93
CA PHE A 104 6.27 3.88 -7.65
C PHE A 104 7.45 3.80 -6.69
N PHE A 105 8.09 2.62 -6.58
CA PHE A 105 9.08 2.36 -5.54
C PHE A 105 10.52 2.29 -6.06
N GLY A 106 10.72 2.15 -7.37
CA GLY A 106 12.04 2.15 -8.00
C GLY A 106 13.02 1.18 -7.33
N GLU A 107 14.16 1.70 -6.90
CA GLU A 107 15.18 0.92 -6.20
C GLU A 107 14.72 0.37 -4.84
N PHE A 108 13.77 1.05 -4.18
CA PHE A 108 13.24 0.67 -2.87
C PHE A 108 12.18 -0.43 -2.94
N LEU A 109 11.85 -0.93 -4.14
CA LEU A 109 10.89 -2.03 -4.30
C LEU A 109 11.24 -3.25 -3.42
N ARG A 110 12.53 -3.52 -3.22
CA ARG A 110 13.01 -4.62 -2.36
C ARG A 110 12.71 -4.43 -0.86
N TYR A 111 12.23 -3.25 -0.44
CA TYR A 111 11.86 -2.93 0.95
C TYR A 111 10.34 -2.95 1.16
N VAL A 112 9.56 -3.10 0.09
CA VAL A 112 8.10 -3.02 0.12
C VAL A 112 7.49 -4.29 0.71
N TRP A 113 6.56 -4.11 1.63
CA TRP A 113 5.75 -5.18 2.21
C TRP A 113 4.43 -5.30 1.44
N SER A 114 3.97 -6.54 1.24
CA SER A 114 2.67 -6.80 0.60
C SER A 114 1.64 -7.22 1.65
N GLU A 115 0.40 -6.78 1.48
CA GLU A 115 -0.74 -7.23 2.28
C GLU A 115 -1.89 -7.58 1.31
N SER A 116 -2.28 -8.85 1.35
CA SER A 116 -3.37 -9.40 0.53
C SER A 116 -4.75 -8.96 1.03
N PRO A 117 -5.79 -8.99 0.18
CA PRO A 117 -7.11 -8.52 0.57
C PRO A 117 -7.72 -9.30 1.75
N LYS A 118 -8.15 -8.58 2.81
CA LYS A 118 -8.65 -9.20 4.06
C LYS A 118 -10.15 -9.08 4.27
N THR A 119 -10.71 -7.88 4.08
CA THR A 119 -12.15 -7.65 4.28
C THR A 119 -12.95 -8.32 3.16
N PRO A 120 -14.23 -8.69 3.39
CA PRO A 120 -15.07 -9.26 2.32
C PRO A 120 -15.06 -8.37 1.07
N ARG A 121 -15.29 -7.07 1.26
CA ARG A 121 -15.21 -6.08 0.18
C ARG A 121 -13.82 -5.98 -0.47
N GLY A 122 -12.76 -6.07 0.33
CA GLY A 122 -11.39 -6.06 -0.19
C GLY A 122 -11.10 -7.28 -1.07
N LYS A 123 -11.58 -8.46 -0.67
CA LYS A 123 -11.49 -9.70 -1.44
C LYS A 123 -12.30 -9.59 -2.74
N ASP A 124 -13.53 -9.11 -2.67
CA ASP A 124 -14.39 -8.92 -3.84
C ASP A 124 -13.78 -7.96 -4.85
N LEU A 125 -13.09 -6.92 -4.38
CA LEU A 125 -12.42 -5.92 -5.20
C LEU A 125 -10.96 -6.24 -5.50
N ASN A 126 -10.44 -7.35 -4.98
CA ASN A 126 -9.04 -7.76 -5.04
C ASN A 126 -8.05 -6.62 -4.76
N VAL A 127 -8.22 -5.96 -3.61
CA VAL A 127 -7.37 -4.85 -3.18
C VAL A 127 -6.09 -5.37 -2.53
N TRP A 128 -4.96 -5.07 -3.15
CA TRP A 128 -3.64 -5.30 -2.59
C TRP A 128 -3.07 -4.01 -2.02
N HIS A 129 -2.38 -4.12 -0.89
CA HIS A 129 -1.69 -3.02 -0.24
C HIS A 129 -0.18 -3.25 -0.28
N TRP A 130 0.56 -2.20 -0.62
CA TRP A 130 2.01 -2.20 -0.73
C TRP A 130 2.56 -1.08 0.15
N ARG A 131 3.37 -1.43 1.15
CA ARG A 131 3.85 -0.48 2.17
C ARG A 131 5.37 -0.37 2.11
N LEU A 132 5.86 0.85 1.96
CA LEU A 132 7.28 1.19 2.14
C LEU A 132 7.41 2.04 3.40
N PHE A 133 7.89 1.45 4.49
CA PHE A 133 8.02 2.17 5.76
C PHE A 133 9.11 3.25 5.68
N CYS A 134 8.91 4.33 6.44
CA CYS A 134 9.80 5.47 6.43
C CYS A 134 10.14 5.97 7.83
N ASN A 135 11.30 6.62 7.95
CA ASN A 135 11.66 7.38 9.14
C ASN A 135 10.88 8.70 9.23
N GLU A 136 11.20 9.53 10.22
CA GLU A 136 10.46 10.77 10.45
C GLU A 136 10.55 11.81 9.33
N HIS A 137 11.57 11.71 8.48
CA HIS A 137 11.81 12.56 7.32
C HIS A 137 11.23 12.00 6.01
N TRP A 138 10.41 10.94 6.07
CA TRP A 138 9.88 10.22 4.90
C TRP A 138 10.96 9.52 4.05
N GLU A 139 12.10 9.20 4.64
CA GLU A 139 13.14 8.42 3.97
C GLU A 139 12.84 6.93 4.16
N PRO A 140 12.89 6.10 3.09
CA PRO A 140 12.66 4.67 3.19
C PRO A 140 13.60 4.00 4.18
N ILE A 141 13.06 3.18 5.07
CA ILE A 141 13.87 2.36 5.97
C ILE A 141 13.93 0.93 5.45
N LEU A 142 15.10 0.29 5.59
CA LEU A 142 15.20 -1.15 5.46
C LEU A 142 14.40 -1.76 6.62
N PRO A 143 13.36 -2.56 6.35
CA PRO A 143 12.66 -3.25 7.42
C PRO A 143 13.65 -4.15 8.16
N ARG A 144 13.53 -4.28 9.49
CA ARG A 144 14.46 -5.08 10.31
C ARG A 144 13.91 -6.46 10.70
N GLY A 145 12.70 -6.79 10.22
CA GLY A 145 11.78 -7.67 10.92
C GLY A 145 11.14 -6.83 12.03
N GLU A 146 9.82 -6.74 12.16
CA GLU A 146 8.82 -7.76 11.89
C GLU A 146 7.44 -7.16 12.15
N VAL A 147 6.40 -7.75 11.59
CA VAL A 147 5.08 -7.77 12.26
C VAL A 147 5.16 -8.62 13.54
N TYR A 148 5.98 -9.67 13.60
CA TYR A 148 5.92 -10.78 14.57
C TYR A 148 6.96 -10.71 15.74
N SER A 149 7.90 -9.74 15.74
CA SER A 149 9.17 -9.82 16.51
C SER A 149 8.88 -9.49 17.92
N ARG A 150 9.68 -10.00 18.85
CA ARG A 150 9.64 -9.61 20.25
C ARG A 150 10.72 -8.62 20.65
N GLU A 151 11.62 -8.24 19.73
CA GLU A 151 12.78 -7.39 20.06
C GLU A 151 12.40 -5.94 20.36
N LEU A 152 11.32 -5.43 19.74
CA LEU A 152 10.79 -4.07 19.93
C LEU A 152 9.28 -4.11 20.21
N THR A 153 8.86 -4.96 21.16
CA THR A 153 7.44 -5.09 21.52
C THR A 153 7.09 -4.39 22.81
N GLU A 154 6.29 -3.34 22.70
CA GLU A 154 5.65 -2.73 23.86
C GLU A 154 4.47 -3.58 24.37
N ALA A 155 4.20 -3.51 25.67
CA ALA A 155 3.11 -4.25 26.30
C ALA A 155 1.74 -3.69 25.91
N GLY A 156 0.77 -4.56 25.58
CA GLY A 156 -0.60 -4.17 25.22
C GLY A 156 -0.83 -3.93 23.72
N TRP A 157 0.24 -3.95 22.93
CA TRP A 157 0.21 -3.77 21.50
C TRP A 157 -0.09 -5.05 20.74
N GLN A 158 -0.69 -4.97 19.55
CA GLN A 158 -0.97 -6.14 18.71
C GLN A 158 -0.13 -6.07 17.43
N SER A 159 0.36 -7.22 16.99
CA SER A 159 0.91 -7.37 15.66
C SER A 159 -0.21 -7.63 14.66
N ALA A 160 0.00 -7.29 13.38
CA ALA A 160 -0.88 -7.73 12.30
C ALA A 160 -1.17 -9.25 12.39
N SER A 161 -0.21 -10.07 12.77
CA SER A 161 -0.42 -11.51 12.92
C SER A 161 -1.35 -11.91 14.05
N GLU A 162 -1.28 -11.23 15.19
CA GLU A 162 -2.22 -11.42 16.32
C GLU A 162 -3.63 -10.96 15.92
N LEU A 163 -3.73 -10.05 14.95
CA LEU A 163 -4.97 -9.65 14.29
C LEU A 163 -5.41 -10.59 13.15
N GLY A 164 -4.65 -11.67 12.88
CA GLY A 164 -4.93 -12.59 11.77
C GLY A 164 -4.59 -12.03 10.38
N ILE A 165 -3.85 -10.93 10.31
CA ILE A 165 -3.38 -10.27 9.10
C ILE A 165 -2.00 -10.82 8.73
N VAL A 166 -1.88 -11.31 7.51
CA VAL A 166 -0.59 -11.69 6.92
C VAL A 166 -0.07 -10.51 6.12
N ILE A 167 1.10 -10.02 6.53
CA ILE A 167 1.89 -9.05 5.77
C ILE A 167 3.19 -9.74 5.38
N GLU A 168 3.43 -9.84 4.08
CA GLU A 168 4.60 -10.52 3.54
C GLU A 168 5.79 -9.57 3.57
N SER A 169 6.77 -9.91 4.38
CA SER A 169 8.02 -9.15 4.49
C SER A 169 8.99 -9.60 3.39
N PRO A 170 9.65 -8.66 2.68
CA PRO A 170 10.68 -8.98 1.71
C PRO A 170 11.94 -9.58 2.35
N LEU A 171 12.06 -9.54 3.69
CA LEU A 171 13.19 -10.14 4.42
C LEU A 171 13.01 -11.62 4.72
N VAL A 172 11.79 -12.14 4.64
CA VAL A 172 11.49 -13.56 4.87
C VAL A 172 10.94 -14.10 3.56
N PRO A 173 11.75 -14.79 2.75
CA PRO A 173 11.24 -15.46 1.57
C PRO A 173 10.18 -16.47 2.01
N GLY A 174 8.99 -16.40 1.38
CA GLY A 174 7.98 -17.45 1.48
C GLY A 174 8.43 -18.74 0.81
#